data_AF-A0A3B9HSY9-F1
#
_entry.id   AF-A0A3B9HSY9-F1
#
_cell.length_a   1.000
_cell.length_b   1.000
_cell.length_c   1.000
_cell.angle_alpha   90.00
_cell.angle_beta   90.00
_cell.angle_gamma   90.00
#
_symmetry.space_group_name_H-M   'P 1'
#
loop_
_entity.id
_entity.type
_entity.pdbx_description
1 polymer ?
#
loop_
_entity_poly.entity_id
_entity_poly.type
_entity_poly.pdbx_seq_one_letter_code
_entity_poly.pdbx_strand_id
1 'polypeptide(L)'
;MLKKSLLLLVLFVGLAGQLFAQSYEFILYSFPPATPLNWSSPLKLAYGAGLKGRLVFEHGKNKHTIGHAFMELRKDGKRVELTGSTTAADAPSDADFITKHGYGLGVLFAPMQGALDCSDKLDGELIDRYKTGKVMYIRFIINEQAYNRMKQYIDEYRAKGFDKIYNGNNEPRKGTGAGCSAFAMSFLDICGYIDPAFTKEWIRRVDLPRSLVGGPVTGNHVSL
;
A
#
# COMPACT_ATOMS: atom_id res chain seq x y z
N MET A 1 49.25 -16.19 37.24
CA MET A 1 47.88 -15.68 37.53
C MET A 1 47.23 -14.91 36.37
N LEU A 2 47.99 -14.24 35.49
CA LEU A 2 47.44 -13.47 34.35
C LEU A 2 46.58 -14.25 33.33
N LYS A 3 46.88 -15.54 33.06
CA LYS A 3 46.17 -16.34 32.04
C LYS A 3 44.71 -16.67 32.40
N LYS A 4 44.38 -16.75 33.70
CA LYS A 4 42.99 -17.03 34.15
C LYS A 4 42.10 -15.79 34.07
N SER A 5 42.66 -14.60 34.26
CA SER A 5 41.94 -13.33 34.14
C SER A 5 41.62 -12.97 32.68
N LEU A 6 42.49 -13.34 31.74
CA LEU A 6 42.26 -13.10 30.30
C LEU A 6 41.12 -13.98 29.74
N LEU A 7 41.00 -15.23 30.23
CA LEU A 7 39.93 -16.15 29.81
C LEU A 7 38.55 -15.71 30.33
N LEU A 8 38.48 -15.13 31.53
CA LEU A 8 37.24 -14.56 32.08
C LEU A 8 36.78 -13.33 31.31
N LEU A 9 37.71 -12.50 30.83
CA LEU A 9 37.39 -11.29 30.04
C LEU A 9 36.81 -11.66 28.67
N VAL A 10 37.36 -12.69 28.01
CA VAL A 10 36.85 -13.19 26.72
C VAL A 10 35.47 -13.85 26.86
N LEU A 11 35.20 -14.55 27.97
CA LEU A 11 33.87 -15.09 28.26
C LEU A 11 32.83 -14.00 28.56
N PHE A 12 33.21 -12.91 29.23
CA PHE A 12 32.29 -11.79 29.49
C PHE A 12 31.93 -11.01 28.22
N VAL A 13 32.86 -10.85 27.29
CA VAL A 13 32.57 -10.22 25.98
C VAL A 13 31.67 -11.13 25.11
N GLY A 14 31.83 -12.46 25.22
CA GLY A 14 30.97 -13.43 24.53
C GLY A 14 29.53 -13.52 25.06
N LEU A 15 29.33 -13.33 26.37
CA LEU A 15 27.99 -13.32 27.00
C LEU A 15 27.31 -11.95 26.98
N ALA A 16 28.06 -10.84 26.98
CA ALA A 16 27.49 -9.50 26.80
C ALA A 16 27.03 -9.23 25.36
N GLY A 17 27.52 -10.00 24.37
CA GLY A 17 27.09 -9.94 22.97
C GLY A 17 25.68 -10.46 22.69
N GLN A 18 25.01 -11.06 23.68
CA GLN A 18 23.57 -11.37 23.64
C GLN A 18 22.72 -10.25 24.28
N LEU A 19 23.22 -9.02 24.29
CA LEU A 19 22.34 -7.86 24.31
C LEU A 19 21.39 -8.01 23.11
N PHE A 20 20.11 -8.27 23.38
CA PHE A 20 19.05 -8.43 22.39
C PHE A 20 19.20 -7.39 21.28
N ALA A 21 19.74 -7.80 20.13
CA ALA A 21 19.83 -6.94 18.97
C ALA A 21 18.39 -6.70 18.52
N GLN A 22 17.87 -5.49 18.79
CA GLN A 22 16.52 -5.14 18.37
C GLN A 22 16.45 -5.20 16.84
N SER A 23 15.44 -5.87 16.32
CA SER A 23 15.23 -5.98 14.88
C SER A 23 14.02 -5.17 14.47
N TYR A 24 14.18 -4.42 13.38
CA TYR A 24 13.11 -3.60 12.83
C TYR A 24 12.93 -3.97 11.37
N GLU A 25 11.68 -4.21 10.98
CA GLU A 25 11.35 -4.61 9.62
C GLU A 25 10.22 -3.74 9.08
N PHE A 26 10.34 -3.36 7.81
CA PHE A 26 9.25 -2.82 7.01
C PHE A 26 8.97 -3.81 5.88
N ILE A 27 7.70 -4.17 5.69
CA ILE A 27 7.29 -5.08 4.63
C ILE A 27 6.28 -4.34 3.76
N LEU A 28 6.61 -4.21 2.48
CA LEU A 28 5.70 -3.72 1.45
C LEU A 28 5.03 -4.92 0.80
N TYR A 29 3.70 -5.00 0.89
CA TYR A 29 2.91 -6.02 0.22
C TYR A 29 2.24 -5.46 -1.03
N SER A 30 2.08 -6.33 -2.04
CA SER A 30 1.26 -6.06 -3.21
C SER A 30 0.45 -7.28 -3.59
N PHE A 31 -0.83 -7.03 -3.83
CA PHE A 31 -1.79 -7.95 -4.39
C PHE A 31 -1.99 -7.61 -5.86
N PRO A 32 -1.74 -8.55 -6.79
CA PRO A 32 -2.07 -8.34 -8.18
C PRO A 32 -3.60 -8.21 -8.35
N PRO A 33 -4.05 -7.59 -9.45
CA PRO A 33 -5.46 -7.60 -9.82
C PRO A 33 -5.94 -9.03 -10.05
N ALA A 34 -7.23 -9.27 -9.83
CA ALA A 34 -7.84 -10.60 -10.00
C ALA A 34 -7.69 -11.14 -11.44
N THR A 35 -7.66 -10.25 -12.43
CA THR A 35 -7.38 -10.55 -13.85
C THR A 35 -6.44 -9.51 -14.45
N PRO A 36 -5.66 -9.82 -15.50
CA PRO A 36 -4.81 -8.83 -16.17
C PRO A 36 -5.62 -7.61 -16.64
N LEU A 37 -5.18 -6.42 -16.24
CA LEU A 37 -5.83 -5.17 -16.60
C LEU A 37 -5.42 -4.73 -18.00
N ASN A 38 -6.40 -4.29 -18.80
CA ASN A 38 -6.16 -3.72 -20.12
C ASN A 38 -6.40 -2.21 -20.09
N TRP A 39 -5.31 -1.45 -20.11
CA TRP A 39 -5.31 0.00 -20.04
C TRP A 39 -5.57 0.70 -21.38
N SER A 40 -5.77 -0.04 -22.49
CA SER A 40 -5.90 0.56 -23.83
C SER A 40 -7.19 1.36 -24.05
N SER A 41 -8.22 1.17 -23.23
CA SER A 41 -9.42 2.03 -23.21
C SER A 41 -10.18 1.94 -21.86
N PRO A 42 -11.02 2.92 -21.52
CA PRO A 42 -11.80 2.91 -20.27
C PRO A 42 -12.75 1.73 -20.22
N LEU A 43 -13.42 1.43 -21.34
CA LEU A 43 -14.30 0.28 -21.46
C LEU A 43 -13.56 -1.04 -21.22
N LYS A 44 -12.35 -1.20 -21.78
CA LYS A 44 -11.55 -2.42 -21.57
C LYS A 44 -11.05 -2.54 -20.14
N LEU A 45 -10.66 -1.42 -19.51
CA LEU A 45 -10.27 -1.40 -18.11
C LEU A 45 -11.47 -1.72 -17.21
N ALA A 46 -12.60 -1.06 -17.41
CA ALA A 46 -13.84 -1.28 -16.66
C ALA A 46 -14.37 -2.70 -16.84
N TYR A 47 -14.27 -3.26 -18.04
CA TYR A 47 -14.64 -4.64 -18.33
C TYR A 47 -13.71 -5.64 -17.62
N GLY A 48 -12.39 -5.39 -17.64
CA GLY A 48 -11.40 -6.22 -16.96
C GLY A 48 -11.50 -6.16 -15.43
N ALA A 49 -11.47 -4.95 -14.87
CA ALA A 49 -11.53 -4.71 -13.44
C ALA A 49 -12.93 -5.02 -12.86
N GLY A 50 -13.98 -4.58 -13.54
CA GLY A 50 -15.36 -4.74 -13.11
C GLY A 50 -15.91 -6.13 -13.40
N LEU A 51 -16.22 -6.43 -14.67
CA LEU A 51 -16.96 -7.65 -15.01
C LEU A 51 -16.12 -8.91 -14.80
N LYS A 52 -14.93 -8.98 -15.43
CA LYS A 52 -14.07 -10.16 -15.30
C LYS A 52 -13.52 -10.33 -13.89
N GLY A 53 -13.05 -9.24 -13.27
CA GLY A 53 -12.53 -9.24 -11.90
C GLY A 53 -13.55 -9.69 -10.85
N ARG A 54 -14.83 -9.30 -10.99
CA ARG A 54 -15.90 -9.73 -10.07
C ARG A 54 -16.33 -11.18 -10.27
N LEU A 55 -16.25 -11.70 -11.50
CA LEU A 55 -16.62 -13.08 -11.86
C LEU A 55 -15.57 -14.14 -11.47
N VAL A 56 -14.34 -13.72 -11.10
CA VAL A 56 -13.35 -14.65 -10.52
C VAL A 56 -13.90 -15.16 -9.19
N PHE A 57 -13.92 -16.47 -8.94
CA PHE A 57 -14.39 -17.03 -7.66
C PHE A 57 -13.29 -17.11 -6.59
N GLU A 58 -12.02 -17.11 -7.01
CA GLU A 58 -10.87 -17.09 -6.11
C GLU A 58 -10.92 -15.87 -5.15
N HIS A 59 -10.48 -16.07 -3.91
CA HIS A 59 -10.44 -15.06 -2.83
C HIS A 59 -11.81 -14.51 -2.39
N GLY A 60 -12.95 -15.01 -2.90
CA GLY A 60 -14.28 -14.71 -2.36
C GLY A 60 -14.60 -13.21 -2.21
N LYS A 61 -14.72 -12.74 -0.96
CA LYS A 61 -14.96 -11.31 -0.63
C LYS A 61 -13.66 -10.47 -0.54
N ASN A 62 -12.50 -11.13 -0.51
CA ASN A 62 -11.15 -10.57 -0.35
C ASN A 62 -10.51 -10.22 -1.71
N LYS A 63 -11.33 -9.83 -2.69
CA LYS A 63 -10.91 -9.53 -4.06
C LYS A 63 -10.57 -8.05 -4.20
N HIS A 64 -9.48 -7.80 -4.91
CA HIS A 64 -9.08 -6.46 -5.32
C HIS A 64 -9.09 -6.40 -6.84
N THR A 65 -10.05 -5.67 -7.41
CA THR A 65 -10.34 -5.63 -8.85
C THR A 65 -9.17 -5.08 -9.65
N ILE A 66 -8.51 -4.04 -9.13
CA ILE A 66 -7.35 -3.38 -9.75
C ILE A 66 -6.02 -3.68 -9.04
N GLY A 67 -6.06 -4.53 -8.01
CA GLY A 67 -4.92 -4.80 -7.12
C GLY A 67 -4.96 -3.94 -5.85
N HIS A 68 -4.02 -4.19 -4.94
CA HIS A 68 -3.92 -3.48 -3.67
C HIS A 68 -2.48 -3.49 -3.16
N ALA A 69 -2.07 -2.44 -2.45
CA ALA A 69 -0.75 -2.34 -1.84
C ALA A 69 -0.90 -1.78 -0.43
N PHE A 70 -0.15 -2.36 0.50
CA PHE A 70 -0.24 -2.06 1.93
C PHE A 70 1.10 -2.37 2.58
N MET A 71 1.23 -2.01 3.86
CA MET A 71 2.48 -2.09 4.59
C MET A 71 2.33 -2.81 5.91
N GLU A 72 3.44 -3.35 6.40
CA GLU A 72 3.58 -3.88 7.75
C GLU A 72 4.85 -3.37 8.40
N LEU A 73 4.76 -2.97 9.67
CA LEU A 73 5.92 -2.69 10.53
C LEU A 73 6.05 -3.78 11.57
N ARG A 74 7.28 -4.26 11.76
CA ARG A 74 7.62 -5.20 12.82
C ARG A 74 8.73 -4.68 13.70
N LYS A 75 8.67 -5.07 14.98
CA LYS A 75 9.73 -4.90 15.97
C LYS A 75 9.96 -6.24 16.65
N ASP A 76 11.21 -6.70 16.68
CA ASP A 76 11.63 -7.95 17.32
C ASP A 76 10.82 -9.16 16.84
N GLY A 77 10.57 -9.22 15.53
CA GLY A 77 9.77 -10.26 14.86
C GLY A 77 8.26 -10.17 15.12
N LYS A 78 7.80 -9.20 15.93
CA LYS A 78 6.37 -8.98 16.22
C LYS A 78 5.81 -7.87 15.35
N ARG A 79 4.65 -8.11 14.78
CA ARG A 79 3.87 -7.09 14.06
C ARG A 79 3.42 -5.99 15.02
N VAL A 80 3.65 -4.74 14.59
CA VAL A 80 3.22 -3.53 15.30
C VAL A 80 2.12 -2.81 14.52
N GLU A 81 2.21 -2.79 13.19
CA GLU A 81 1.27 -2.13 12.31
C GLU A 81 1.09 -2.98 11.06
N LEU A 82 -0.15 -3.11 10.57
CA LEU A 82 -0.48 -3.71 9.29
C LEU A 82 -1.66 -2.93 8.71
N THR A 83 -1.41 -2.13 7.68
CA THR A 83 -2.43 -1.24 7.15
C THR A 83 -2.17 -0.85 5.70
N GLY A 84 -3.25 -0.50 5.00
CA GLY A 84 -3.27 -0.01 3.63
C GLY A 84 -4.27 1.13 3.52
N SER A 85 -4.19 1.92 2.46
CA SER A 85 -5.20 2.94 2.18
C SER A 85 -6.21 2.40 1.17
N THR A 86 -7.49 2.62 1.43
CA THR A 86 -8.61 2.16 0.61
C THR A 86 -9.75 3.18 0.63
N THR A 87 -10.79 2.92 -0.16
CA THR A 87 -12.07 3.62 -0.02
C THR A 87 -12.78 3.16 1.25
N ALA A 88 -13.46 4.07 1.94
CA ALA A 88 -14.30 3.73 3.08
C ALA A 88 -15.45 2.79 2.69
N ALA A 89 -15.96 2.01 3.64
CA ALA A 89 -17.00 1.02 3.39
C ALA A 89 -18.34 1.63 2.96
N ASP A 90 -18.59 2.88 3.35
CA ASP A 90 -19.76 3.68 3.02
C ASP A 90 -19.53 4.62 1.83
N ALA A 91 -18.34 4.58 1.20
CA ALA A 91 -18.06 5.37 0.01
C ALA A 91 -18.98 4.95 -1.16
N PRO A 92 -19.45 5.91 -1.98
CA PRO A 92 -20.23 5.57 -3.18
C PRO A 92 -19.42 4.64 -4.10
N SER A 93 -20.12 3.69 -4.74
CA SER A 93 -19.46 2.72 -5.62
C SER A 93 -18.79 3.42 -6.80
N ASP A 94 -17.58 3.00 -7.16
CA ASP A 94 -16.90 3.38 -8.41
C ASP A 94 -17.82 3.24 -9.64
N ALA A 95 -18.68 2.21 -9.63
CA ALA A 95 -19.63 1.98 -10.71
C ALA A 95 -20.64 3.12 -10.86
N ASP A 96 -21.08 3.74 -9.76
CA ASP A 96 -22.00 4.87 -9.79
C ASP A 96 -21.29 6.12 -10.35
N PHE A 97 -20.05 6.39 -9.94
CA PHE A 97 -19.25 7.48 -10.52
C PHE A 97 -19.09 7.31 -12.04
N ILE A 98 -18.78 6.09 -12.48
CA ILE A 98 -18.56 5.80 -13.89
C ILE A 98 -19.88 5.87 -14.68
N THR A 99 -20.96 5.23 -14.21
CA THR A 99 -22.18 5.05 -14.99
C THR A 99 -23.20 6.18 -14.86
N LYS A 100 -23.41 6.70 -13.64
CA LYS A 100 -24.43 7.73 -13.36
C LYS A 100 -23.87 9.14 -13.49
N HIS A 101 -22.60 9.31 -13.15
CA HIS A 101 -21.96 10.63 -13.14
C HIS A 101 -20.98 10.86 -14.31
N GLY A 102 -20.78 9.84 -15.15
CA GLY A 102 -19.96 9.96 -16.36
C GLY A 102 -18.49 10.26 -16.08
N TYR A 103 -17.90 9.66 -15.05
CA TYR A 103 -16.51 9.94 -14.70
C TYR A 103 -15.52 9.28 -15.68
N GLY A 104 -15.90 8.19 -16.37
CA GLY A 104 -14.94 7.41 -17.17
C GLY A 104 -13.69 7.03 -16.36
N LEU A 105 -12.50 7.31 -16.87
CA LEU A 105 -11.23 7.13 -16.12
C LEU A 105 -10.98 8.20 -15.06
N GLY A 106 -11.77 9.28 -15.04
CA GLY A 106 -11.74 10.29 -13.98
C GLY A 106 -12.11 9.76 -12.61
N VAL A 107 -12.70 8.56 -12.52
CA VAL A 107 -12.94 7.86 -11.25
C VAL A 107 -11.65 7.66 -10.44
N LEU A 108 -10.50 7.49 -11.12
CA LEU A 108 -9.19 7.37 -10.47
C LEU A 108 -8.78 8.64 -9.70
N PHE A 109 -9.40 9.77 -10.02
CA PHE A 109 -9.13 11.09 -9.44
C PHE A 109 -10.31 11.61 -8.62
N ALA A 110 -11.39 10.82 -8.50
CA ALA A 110 -12.57 11.21 -7.75
C ALA A 110 -12.19 11.45 -6.28
N PRO A 111 -12.74 12.49 -5.62
CA PRO A 111 -12.48 12.74 -4.21
C PRO A 111 -13.25 11.71 -3.36
N MET A 112 -12.74 10.48 -3.28
CA MET A 112 -13.40 9.41 -2.55
C MET A 112 -13.14 9.53 -1.05
N GLN A 113 -14.16 9.19 -0.27
CA GLN A 113 -14.01 9.00 1.17
C GLN A 113 -13.03 7.85 1.39
N GLY A 114 -11.91 8.14 2.04
CA GLY A 114 -10.87 7.18 2.35
C GLY A 114 -11.07 6.50 3.69
N ALA A 115 -10.38 5.38 3.86
CA ALA A 115 -10.16 4.71 5.12
C ALA A 115 -8.80 3.98 5.10
N LEU A 116 -8.32 3.61 6.29
CA LEU A 116 -7.23 2.65 6.44
C LEU A 116 -7.78 1.24 6.64
N ASP A 117 -7.19 0.26 5.98
CA ASP A 117 -7.48 -1.14 6.23
C ASP A 117 -7.04 -1.54 7.64
N CYS A 118 -7.89 -2.32 8.32
CA CYS A 118 -7.55 -2.91 9.61
C CYS A 118 -6.79 -4.24 9.43
N SER A 119 -5.98 -4.58 10.42
CA SER A 119 -5.14 -5.79 10.41
C SER A 119 -5.94 -7.07 10.19
N ASP A 120 -7.09 -7.23 10.83
CA ASP A 120 -7.92 -8.45 10.72
C ASP A 120 -8.40 -8.69 9.29
N LYS A 121 -8.79 -7.62 8.59
CA LYS A 121 -9.17 -7.71 7.18
C LYS A 121 -7.98 -8.16 6.34
N LEU A 122 -6.84 -7.46 6.46
CA LEU A 122 -5.64 -7.77 5.69
C LEU A 122 -5.08 -9.17 5.99
N ASP A 123 -5.21 -9.66 7.22
CA ASP A 123 -4.82 -11.02 7.57
C ASP A 123 -5.70 -12.06 6.88
N GLY A 124 -7.02 -11.85 6.84
CA GLY A 124 -7.93 -12.69 6.07
C GLY A 124 -7.56 -12.71 4.58
N GLU A 125 -7.24 -11.55 4.02
CA GLU A 125 -6.80 -11.42 2.62
C GLU A 125 -5.45 -12.14 2.39
N LEU A 126 -4.46 -11.93 3.26
CA LEU A 126 -3.15 -12.59 3.19
C LEU A 126 -3.28 -14.12 3.22
N ILE A 127 -4.08 -14.66 4.15
CA ILE A 127 -4.33 -16.11 4.26
C ILE A 127 -4.83 -16.67 2.93
N ASP A 128 -5.78 -16.00 2.27
CA ASP A 128 -6.32 -16.45 0.99
C ASP A 128 -5.34 -16.26 -0.17
N ARG A 129 -4.55 -15.19 -0.17
CA ARG A 129 -3.55 -14.94 -1.21
C ARG A 129 -2.36 -15.88 -1.13
N TYR A 130 -1.90 -16.23 0.07
CA TYR A 130 -0.83 -17.22 0.24
C TYR A 130 -1.20 -18.58 -0.33
N LYS A 131 -2.44 -19.05 -0.15
CA LYS A 131 -2.93 -20.33 -0.72
C LYS A 131 -2.81 -20.41 -2.25
N THR A 132 -2.86 -19.26 -2.92
CA THR A 132 -2.88 -19.18 -4.39
C THR A 132 -1.58 -18.62 -4.98
N GLY A 133 -0.61 -18.23 -4.15
CA GLY A 133 0.61 -17.56 -4.58
C GLY A 133 0.39 -16.15 -5.13
N LYS A 134 -0.79 -15.54 -4.95
CA LYS A 134 -1.12 -14.19 -5.46
C LYS A 134 -0.82 -13.09 -4.43
N VAL A 135 0.36 -13.16 -3.82
CA VAL A 135 0.92 -12.15 -2.93
C VAL A 135 2.37 -11.93 -3.30
N MET A 136 2.75 -10.66 -3.46
CA MET A 136 4.14 -10.23 -3.59
C MET A 136 4.48 -9.40 -2.37
N TYR A 137 5.70 -9.53 -1.87
CA TYR A 137 6.18 -8.68 -0.81
C TYR A 137 7.68 -8.42 -0.93
N ILE A 138 8.11 -7.27 -0.42
CA ILE A 138 9.52 -6.96 -0.19
C ILE A 138 9.67 -6.65 1.28
N ARG A 139 10.61 -7.37 1.92
CA ARG A 139 10.97 -7.15 3.30
C ARG A 139 12.28 -6.37 3.38
N PHE A 140 12.24 -5.27 4.10
CA PHE A 140 13.38 -4.40 4.38
C PHE A 140 13.77 -4.58 5.85
N ILE A 141 15.05 -4.88 6.08
CA ILE A 141 15.64 -4.73 7.42
C ILE A 141 16.00 -3.25 7.55
N ILE A 142 15.43 -2.58 8.54
CA ILE A 142 15.59 -1.14 8.75
C ILE A 142 16.25 -0.87 10.10
N ASN A 143 16.82 0.33 10.26
CA ASN A 143 17.32 0.78 11.55
C ASN A 143 16.19 1.39 12.40
N GLU A 144 16.46 1.57 13.69
CA GLU A 144 15.50 2.14 14.65
C GLU A 144 15.00 3.54 14.25
N GLN A 145 15.88 4.38 13.69
CA GLN A 145 15.52 5.73 13.26
C GLN A 145 14.49 5.72 12.12
N ALA A 146 14.65 4.83 11.14
CA ALA A 146 13.67 4.65 10.07
C ALA A 146 12.34 4.11 10.61
N TYR A 147 12.40 3.11 11.50
CA TYR A 147 11.21 2.58 12.17
C TYR A 147 10.42 3.66 12.92
N ASN A 148 11.11 4.47 13.73
CA ASN A 148 10.48 5.55 14.49
C ASN A 148 9.85 6.62 13.58
N ARG A 149 10.51 6.97 12.48
CA ARG A 149 9.94 7.87 11.46
C ARG A 149 8.69 7.31 10.81
N MET A 150 8.70 6.02 10.42
CA MET A 150 7.54 5.34 9.86
C MET A 150 6.37 5.29 10.84
N LYS A 151 6.65 4.97 12.10
CA LYS A 151 5.63 4.95 13.16
C LYS A 151 5.03 6.35 13.39
N GLN A 152 5.88 7.36 13.56
CA GLN A 152 5.42 8.75 13.71
C GLN A 152 4.58 9.19 12.52
N TYR A 153 5.01 8.84 11.31
CA TYR A 153 4.32 9.23 10.09
C TYR A 153 2.90 8.67 10.00
N ILE A 154 2.67 7.39 10.31
CA ILE A 154 1.30 6.84 10.30
C ILE A 154 0.43 7.42 11.41
N ASP A 155 1.01 7.69 12.59
CA ASP A 155 0.31 8.34 13.70
C ASP A 155 -0.14 9.77 13.30
N GLU A 156 0.74 10.55 12.67
CA GLU A 156 0.41 11.87 12.16
C GLU A 156 -0.60 11.85 11.00
N TYR A 157 -0.47 10.87 10.10
CA TYR A 157 -1.36 10.72 8.95
C TYR A 157 -2.81 10.52 9.40
N ARG A 158 -3.01 9.70 10.44
CA ARG A 158 -4.31 9.50 11.12
C ARG A 158 -4.76 10.77 11.86
N ALA A 159 -3.88 11.36 12.67
CA ALA A 159 -4.22 12.52 13.50
C ALA A 159 -4.67 13.73 12.66
N LYS A 160 -4.08 13.90 11.47
CA LYS A 160 -4.42 14.96 10.52
C LYS A 160 -5.62 14.62 9.62
N GLY A 161 -6.16 13.41 9.71
CA GLY A 161 -7.31 12.97 8.92
C GLY A 161 -7.01 12.66 7.46
N PHE A 162 -5.74 12.45 7.09
CA PHE A 162 -5.35 12.15 5.70
C PHE A 162 -5.77 10.73 5.28
N ASP A 163 -6.03 9.85 6.24
CA ASP A 163 -6.67 8.55 6.05
C ASP A 163 -8.08 8.62 5.46
N LYS A 164 -8.75 9.78 5.62
CA LYS A 164 -10.12 10.00 5.16
C LYS A 164 -10.21 10.45 3.71
N ILE A 165 -9.09 10.56 3.00
CA ILE A 165 -9.04 11.09 1.63
C ILE A 165 -8.35 10.07 0.72
N TYR A 166 -9.08 9.52 -0.25
CA TYR A 166 -8.59 8.50 -1.16
C TYR A 166 -8.78 8.91 -2.63
N ASN A 167 -7.68 8.95 -3.38
CA ASN A 167 -7.67 8.96 -4.85
C ASN A 167 -6.26 8.67 -5.38
N GLY A 168 -6.15 8.41 -6.68
CA GLY A 168 -4.88 8.06 -7.35
C GLY A 168 -3.94 9.22 -7.68
N ASN A 169 -4.35 10.48 -7.46
CA ASN A 169 -3.55 11.67 -7.77
C ASN A 169 -2.97 12.37 -6.53
N ASN A 170 -3.40 11.97 -5.34
CA ASN A 170 -2.96 12.57 -4.10
C ASN A 170 -1.49 12.23 -3.77
N GLU A 171 -0.82 13.18 -3.13
CA GLU A 171 0.55 13.07 -2.64
C GLU A 171 0.58 12.93 -1.12
N PRO A 172 0.77 11.72 -0.57
CA PRO A 172 0.65 11.49 0.88
C PRO A 172 1.60 12.34 1.72
N ARG A 173 2.82 12.60 1.22
CA ARG A 173 3.80 13.46 1.91
C ARG A 173 3.43 14.93 1.97
N LYS A 174 2.53 15.39 1.09
CA LYS A 174 1.98 16.75 1.12
C LYS A 174 0.68 16.84 1.94
N GLY A 175 0.22 15.74 2.52
CA GLY A 175 -0.96 15.70 3.37
C GLY A 175 -2.28 15.79 2.61
N THR A 176 -2.32 15.31 1.37
CA THR A 176 -3.54 15.34 0.55
C THR A 176 -4.32 14.03 0.58
N GLY A 177 -3.93 13.05 1.39
CA GLY A 177 -4.40 11.66 1.30
C GLY A 177 -3.59 10.84 0.30
N ALA A 178 -4.09 9.66 -0.09
CA ALA A 178 -3.42 8.79 -1.06
C ALA A 178 -4.30 7.64 -1.57
N GLY A 179 -3.92 7.09 -2.72
CA GLY A 179 -4.31 5.75 -3.14
C GLY A 179 -3.43 4.68 -2.48
N CYS A 180 -3.81 3.40 -2.59
CA CYS A 180 -3.14 2.29 -1.88
C CYS A 180 -1.62 2.21 -2.12
N SER A 181 -1.18 2.27 -3.38
CA SER A 181 0.24 2.19 -3.76
C SER A 181 1.05 3.40 -3.32
N ALA A 182 0.53 4.61 -3.55
CA ALA A 182 1.19 5.84 -3.12
C ALA A 182 1.35 5.88 -1.59
N PHE A 183 0.30 5.48 -0.85
CA PHE A 183 0.33 5.36 0.61
C PHE A 183 1.44 4.42 1.07
N ALA A 184 1.45 3.16 0.60
CA ALA A 184 2.42 2.17 1.05
C ALA A 184 3.87 2.56 0.68
N MET A 185 4.08 3.13 -0.51
CA MET A 185 5.40 3.60 -0.96
C MET A 185 5.91 4.82 -0.19
N SER A 186 5.01 5.66 0.35
CA SER A 186 5.41 6.87 1.07
C SER A 186 6.27 6.58 2.31
N PHE A 187 6.14 5.38 2.90
CA PHE A 187 6.97 4.93 4.02
C PHE A 187 8.44 4.71 3.62
N LEU A 188 8.71 4.27 2.40
CA LEU A 188 10.08 4.19 1.89
C LEU A 188 10.65 5.59 1.62
N ASP A 189 9.81 6.51 1.14
CA ASP A 189 10.21 7.87 0.81
C ASP A 189 10.61 8.68 2.05
N ILE A 190 9.80 8.68 3.12
CA ILE A 190 10.11 9.41 4.37
C ILE A 190 11.41 8.94 5.05
N CYS A 191 11.85 7.73 4.75
CA CYS A 191 13.08 7.15 5.29
C CYS A 191 14.29 7.29 4.37
N GLY A 192 14.11 7.84 3.16
CA GLY A 192 15.17 8.00 2.17
C GLY A 192 15.59 6.69 1.49
N TYR A 193 14.70 5.69 1.47
CA TYR A 193 14.98 4.37 0.87
C TYR A 193 14.49 4.25 -0.58
N ILE A 194 13.84 5.28 -1.14
CA ILE A 194 13.59 5.33 -2.58
C ILE A 194 14.90 5.71 -3.27
N ASP A 195 15.66 4.69 -3.66
CA ASP A 195 16.78 4.85 -4.58
C ASP A 195 16.27 5.41 -5.93
N PRO A 196 17.02 6.27 -6.64
CA PRO A 196 16.64 6.73 -7.98
C PRO A 196 16.29 5.59 -8.96
N ALA A 197 16.86 4.40 -8.79
CA ALA A 197 16.51 3.20 -9.55
C ALA A 197 15.07 2.73 -9.27
N PHE A 198 14.55 2.86 -8.04
CA PHE A 198 13.14 2.60 -7.75
C PHE A 198 12.23 3.58 -8.51
N THR A 199 12.58 4.85 -8.54
CA THR A 199 11.83 5.85 -9.32
C THR A 199 11.78 5.50 -10.81
N LYS A 200 12.87 4.95 -11.36
CA LYS A 200 12.96 4.58 -12.77
C LYS A 200 12.24 3.27 -13.11
N GLU A 201 12.42 2.24 -12.30
CA GLU A 201 11.96 0.88 -12.64
C GLU A 201 10.58 0.55 -12.07
N TRP A 202 10.23 1.15 -10.92
CA TRP A 202 9.01 0.82 -10.19
C TRP A 202 7.85 1.76 -10.52
N ILE A 203 8.11 3.06 -10.67
CA ILE A 203 7.04 4.03 -10.96
C ILE A 203 6.60 3.86 -12.41
N ARG A 204 5.34 3.46 -12.59
CA ARG A 204 4.68 3.45 -13.88
C ARG A 204 3.81 4.70 -13.99
N ARG A 205 4.12 5.56 -14.95
CA ARG A 205 3.26 6.67 -15.35
C ARG A 205 2.42 6.21 -16.52
N VAL A 206 1.11 6.35 -16.37
CA VAL A 206 0.15 6.05 -17.43
C VAL A 206 -0.53 7.36 -17.77
N ASP A 207 -0.23 7.89 -18.95
CA ASP A 207 -0.88 9.10 -19.44
C ASP A 207 -2.32 8.74 -19.85
N LEU A 208 -3.28 9.40 -19.22
CA LEU A 208 -4.69 9.21 -19.51
C LEU A 208 -5.15 10.26 -20.54
N PRO A 209 -5.65 9.84 -21.71
CA PRO A 209 -6.20 10.78 -22.68
C PRO A 209 -7.32 11.61 -22.04
N ARG A 210 -7.23 12.94 -22.12
CA ARG A 210 -8.19 13.86 -21.49
C ARG A 210 -9.64 13.60 -21.92
N SER A 211 -9.85 13.11 -23.15
CA SER A 211 -11.16 12.72 -23.68
C SER A 211 -11.82 11.56 -22.92
N LEU A 212 -11.04 10.78 -22.18
CA LEU A 212 -11.50 9.62 -21.40
C LEU A 212 -11.65 9.94 -19.90
N VAL A 213 -11.30 11.15 -19.50
CA VAL A 213 -11.36 11.63 -18.11
C VAL A 213 -12.56 12.56 -17.98
N GLY A 214 -13.62 12.07 -17.34
CA GLY A 214 -14.80 12.85 -16.99
C GLY A 214 -14.77 13.33 -15.54
N GLY A 215 -15.88 13.95 -15.11
CA GLY A 215 -16.08 14.43 -13.75
C GLY A 215 -15.44 15.82 -13.49
N PRO A 216 -15.39 16.24 -12.22
CA PRO A 216 -15.01 17.61 -11.83
C PRO A 216 -13.61 18.05 -12.29
N VAL A 217 -12.70 17.10 -12.52
CA VAL A 217 -11.33 17.37 -12.96
C VAL A 217 -11.29 18.03 -14.35
N THR A 218 -12.21 17.66 -15.24
CA THR A 218 -12.26 18.17 -16.62
C THR A 218 -13.53 18.92 -16.95
N GLY A 219 -14.60 18.73 -16.17
CA GLY A 219 -15.96 19.17 -16.49
C GLY A 219 -16.65 18.32 -17.57
N ASN A 220 -15.96 17.30 -18.12
CA ASN A 220 -16.51 16.45 -19.16
C ASN A 220 -17.42 15.37 -18.56
N HIS A 221 -18.43 14.97 -19.34
CA HIS A 221 -19.17 13.74 -19.08
C HIS A 221 -18.68 12.66 -20.06
N VAL A 222 -18.19 11.54 -19.52
CA VAL A 222 -17.64 10.41 -20.28
C VAL A 222 -18.42 9.15 -19.90
N SER A 223 -19.23 8.64 -20.82
CA SER A 223 -19.90 7.35 -20.69
C SER A 223 -18.93 6.19 -20.91
N LEU A 224 -19.31 5.00 -20.44
CA LEU A 224 -18.62 3.74 -20.76
C LEU A 224 -18.78 3.35 -22.23
#